data_AF-A0A842RHL8-F1
#
_entry.id   AF-A0A842RHL8-F1
#
_cell.length_a   1.000
_cell.length_b   1.000
_cell.length_c   1.000
_cell.angle_alpha   90.00
_cell.angle_beta   90.00
_cell.angle_gamma   90.00
#
_symmetry.space_group_name_H-M   'P 1'
#
loop_
_entity.id
_entity.type
_entity.pdbx_description
1 polymer ?
#
loop_
_entity_poly.entity_id
_entity_poly.type
_entity_poly.pdbx_seq_one_letter_code
_entity_poly.pdbx_strand_id
1 'polypeptide(L)'
;MVNKRSGNYAKNLIVVIKGIKGGKGLRRNSPVNYRCFINVSGWPNIDEVDIWFLKPPNDEIKHVNIFPPRDCPYLGRRLPYLCYGNLNTKLEGHETLLFFLGGLKTVLNNQNFSSPARSY
;
A
#
# COMPACT_ATOMS: atom_id res chain seq x y z
N MET A 1 -12.34 -27.97 -20.63
CA MET A 1 -11.46 -26.89 -21.14
C MET A 1 -12.13 -25.55 -20.89
N VAL A 2 -11.67 -24.80 -19.90
CA VAL A 2 -12.21 -23.47 -19.61
C VAL A 2 -11.61 -22.48 -20.61
N ASN A 3 -12.48 -21.89 -21.42
CA ASN A 3 -12.13 -20.83 -22.37
C ASN A 3 -11.48 -19.66 -21.60
N LYS A 4 -10.16 -19.47 -21.75
CA LYS A 4 -9.47 -18.27 -21.26
C LYS A 4 -9.97 -17.09 -22.08
N ARG A 5 -10.99 -16.39 -21.59
CA ARG A 5 -11.37 -15.07 -22.11
C ARG A 5 -10.14 -14.16 -21.99
N SER A 6 -9.55 -13.81 -23.12
CA SER A 6 -8.51 -12.78 -23.23
C SER A 6 -9.16 -11.40 -23.04
N GLY A 7 -9.58 -11.10 -21.82
CA GLY A 7 -9.99 -9.76 -21.40
C GLY A 7 -8.76 -8.90 -21.09
N ASN A 8 -8.78 -7.64 -21.50
CA ASN A 8 -7.80 -6.64 -21.06
C ASN A 8 -8.13 -6.23 -19.62
N TYR A 9 -7.68 -7.02 -18.65
CA TYR A 9 -7.80 -6.67 -17.24
C TYR A 9 -6.72 -5.66 -16.85
N ALA A 10 -7.11 -4.61 -16.12
CA ALA A 10 -6.16 -3.71 -15.50
C ALA A 10 -5.32 -4.50 -14.50
N LYS A 11 -4.00 -4.54 -14.73
CA LYS A 11 -3.05 -5.26 -13.89
C LYS A 11 -2.50 -4.38 -12.76
N ASN A 12 -2.50 -3.07 -12.97
CA ASN A 12 -1.89 -2.11 -12.07
C ASN A 12 -2.75 -0.86 -11.96
N LEU A 13 -2.73 -0.24 -10.79
CA LEU A 13 -3.40 1.02 -10.50
C LEU A 13 -2.41 2.03 -9.94
N ILE A 14 -2.60 3.29 -10.32
CA ILE A 14 -1.98 4.42 -9.63
C ILE A 14 -3.09 5.20 -8.94
N VAL A 15 -3.02 5.29 -7.62
CA VAL A 15 -4.02 5.99 -6.80
C VAL A 15 -3.35 7.00 -5.91
N VAL A 16 -4.08 8.05 -5.54
CA VAL A 16 -3.65 9.02 -4.54
C VAL A 16 -4.51 8.86 -3.30
N ILE A 17 -3.88 8.53 -2.16
CA ILE A 17 -4.55 8.31 -0.89
C ILE A 17 -4.02 9.32 0.13
N LYS A 18 -4.95 10.03 0.80
CA LYS A 18 -4.62 10.91 1.92
C LYS A 18 -4.28 10.08 3.15
N GLY A 19 -3.13 10.37 3.76
CA GLY A 19 -2.69 9.77 5.02
C GLY A 19 -1.89 10.75 5.86
N ILE A 20 -1.12 10.23 6.81
CA ILE A 20 -0.23 11.00 7.67
C ILE A 20 1.24 10.65 7.39
N LYS A 21 2.16 11.60 7.64
CA LYS A 21 3.61 11.34 7.53
C LYS A 21 4.08 10.26 8.50
N GLY A 22 3.43 10.12 9.65
CA GLY A 22 3.78 9.20 10.72
C GLY A 22 5.02 9.63 11.51
N GLY A 23 5.59 8.70 12.26
CA GLY A 23 6.76 8.90 13.13
C GLY A 23 6.37 9.13 14.59
N LYS A 24 7.24 9.83 15.33
CA LYS A 24 7.02 10.23 16.73
C LYS A 24 6.91 11.76 16.82
N GLY A 25 6.34 12.26 17.92
CA GLY A 25 6.29 13.70 18.24
C GLY A 25 5.16 14.48 17.57
N LEU A 26 5.24 15.81 17.68
CA LEU A 26 4.14 16.76 17.36
C LEU A 26 3.66 16.69 15.90
N ARG A 27 4.52 16.29 14.97
CA ARG A 27 4.23 16.24 13.53
C ARG A 27 3.83 14.85 13.01
N ARG A 28 3.63 13.86 13.90
CA ARG A 28 3.28 12.49 13.47
C ARG A 28 2.00 12.43 12.63
N ASN A 29 1.05 13.32 12.91
CA ASN A 29 -0.24 13.41 12.22
C ASN A 29 -0.24 14.43 11.08
N SER A 30 0.92 14.97 10.67
CA SER A 30 0.97 15.90 9.54
C SER A 30 0.44 15.21 8.27
N PRO A 31 -0.53 15.82 7.58
CA PRO A 31 -1.15 15.20 6.42
C PRO A 31 -0.17 15.09 5.25
N VAL A 32 -0.32 14.03 4.45
CA VAL A 32 0.42 13.85 3.21
C VAL A 32 -0.39 13.04 2.20
N ASN A 33 -0.14 13.29 0.91
CA ASN A 33 -0.72 12.52 -0.18
C ASN A 33 0.26 11.41 -0.59
N TYR A 34 -0.16 10.17 -0.39
CA TYR A 34 0.57 9.01 -0.88
C TYR A 34 0.13 8.73 -2.31
N ARG A 35 1.06 8.81 -3.27
CA ARG A 35 0.84 8.32 -4.64
C ARG A 35 1.30 6.87 -4.68
N CYS A 36 0.34 5.95 -4.67
CA CYS A 36 0.59 4.52 -4.58
C CYS A 36 0.52 3.88 -5.96
N PHE A 37 1.49 3.02 -6.26
CA PHE A 37 1.39 2.01 -7.30
C PHE A 37 0.90 0.72 -6.65
N ILE A 38 -0.12 0.10 -7.22
CA ILE A 38 -0.76 -1.10 -6.67
C ILE A 38 -0.83 -2.13 -7.78
N ASN A 39 -0.21 -3.29 -7.58
CA ASN A 39 -0.45 -4.44 -8.44
C ASN A 39 -1.75 -5.13 -8.01
N VAL A 40 -2.66 -5.32 -8.97
CA VAL A 40 -3.96 -5.98 -8.79
C VAL A 40 -4.11 -7.20 -9.71
N SER A 41 -2.99 -7.69 -10.26
CA SER A 41 -2.92 -8.91 -11.05
C SER A 41 -3.25 -10.10 -10.15
N GLY A 42 -4.51 -10.55 -10.20
CA GLY A 42 -5.03 -11.60 -9.31
C GLY A 42 -6.34 -11.22 -8.62
N TRP A 43 -6.78 -9.96 -8.72
CA TRP A 43 -8.04 -9.51 -8.10
C TRP A 43 -9.25 -10.34 -8.57
N PRO A 44 -10.19 -10.72 -7.67
CA PRO A 44 -10.21 -10.44 -6.22
C PRO A 44 -9.40 -11.43 -5.37
N ASN A 45 -8.96 -12.55 -5.95
CA ASN A 45 -8.23 -13.62 -5.26
C ASN A 45 -6.72 -13.29 -5.18
N ILE A 46 -6.37 -12.19 -4.51
CA ILE A 46 -4.98 -11.80 -4.32
C ILE A 46 -4.43 -12.41 -3.03
N ASP A 47 -3.45 -13.30 -3.17
CA ASP A 47 -2.71 -13.89 -2.05
C ASP A 47 -1.80 -12.87 -1.35
N GLU A 48 -1.35 -11.81 -2.04
CA GLU A 48 -0.55 -10.70 -1.48
C GLU A 48 -0.74 -9.41 -2.30
N VAL A 49 -1.23 -8.34 -1.68
CA VAL A 49 -1.39 -7.04 -2.37
C VAL A 49 -0.09 -6.25 -2.30
N ASP A 50 0.52 -6.06 -3.46
CA ASP A 50 1.77 -5.33 -3.64
C ASP A 50 1.54 -3.82 -3.76
N ILE A 51 1.86 -3.08 -2.70
CA ILE A 51 1.66 -1.61 -2.63
C ILE A 51 3.00 -0.90 -2.48
N TRP A 52 3.31 -0.03 -3.45
CA TRP A 52 4.55 0.72 -3.55
C TRP A 52 4.29 2.22 -3.55
N PHE A 53 5.12 3.01 -2.86
CA PHE A 53 4.93 4.45 -2.73
C PHE A 53 5.81 5.22 -3.70
N LEU A 54 5.18 5.87 -4.69
CA LEU A 54 5.85 6.77 -5.65
C LEU A 54 6.11 8.15 -5.04
N LYS A 55 5.21 8.59 -4.16
CA LYS A 55 5.30 9.82 -3.36
C LYS A 55 4.64 9.60 -1.99
N PRO A 56 5.05 10.32 -0.94
CA PRO A 56 6.24 11.20 -0.90
C PRO A 56 7.54 10.37 -0.98
N PRO A 57 8.71 11.00 -1.22
CA PRO A 57 9.98 10.29 -1.21
C PRO A 57 10.28 9.68 0.17
N ASN A 58 11.18 8.70 0.19
CA ASN A 58 11.44 7.86 1.36
C ASN A 58 11.85 8.62 2.63
N ASP A 59 12.66 9.66 2.46
CA ASP A 59 13.16 10.54 3.51
C ASP A 59 12.06 11.37 4.18
N GLU A 60 10.97 11.64 3.46
CA GLU A 60 9.77 12.29 3.97
C GLU A 60 8.77 11.33 4.63
N ILE A 61 8.88 10.02 4.39
CA ILE A 61 8.03 9.01 5.01
C ILE A 61 8.58 8.67 6.39
N LYS A 62 7.83 9.01 7.43
CA LYS A 62 8.12 8.61 8.81
C LYS A 62 7.17 7.53 9.33
N HIS A 63 6.31 7.00 8.46
CA HIS A 63 5.28 6.03 8.83
C HIS A 63 5.90 4.70 9.24
N VAL A 64 5.56 4.23 10.44
CA VAL A 64 6.16 3.01 11.02
C VAL A 64 5.77 1.74 10.29
N ASN A 65 4.67 1.74 9.53
CA ASN A 65 4.22 0.56 8.76
C ASN A 65 4.58 0.64 7.26
N ILE A 66 5.50 1.51 6.87
CA ILE A 66 6.03 1.55 5.50
C ILE A 66 7.48 1.11 5.57
N PHE A 67 7.85 0.04 4.87
CA PHE A 67 9.24 -0.43 4.83
C PHE A 67 10.15 0.56 4.08
N PRO A 68 11.47 0.56 4.36
CA PRO A 68 12.47 1.22 3.54
C PRO A 68 12.44 0.79 2.06
N PRO A 69 13.09 1.55 1.16
CA PRO A 69 13.05 1.25 -0.26
C PRO A 69 13.74 -0.08 -0.62
N ARG A 70 13.01 -0.94 -1.32
CA ARG A 70 13.53 -2.16 -1.99
C ARG A 70 13.25 -2.11 -3.48
N ASP A 71 13.87 -2.99 -4.25
CA ASP A 71 13.66 -3.04 -5.71
C ASP A 71 12.20 -3.37 -6.04
N CYS A 72 11.52 -2.46 -6.75
CA CYS A 72 10.16 -2.65 -7.22
C CYS A 72 10.19 -3.45 -8.54
N PRO A 73 9.58 -4.64 -8.61
CA PRO A 73 9.67 -5.52 -9.78
C PRO A 73 8.94 -4.94 -11.00
N TYR A 74 8.05 -3.97 -10.80
CA TYR A 74 7.22 -3.41 -11.87
C TYR A 74 7.80 -2.13 -12.49
N LEU A 75 8.68 -1.42 -11.77
CA LEU A 75 9.10 -0.06 -12.14
C LEU A 75 10.61 0.11 -12.25
N GLY A 76 11.41 -0.95 -12.04
CA GLY A 76 12.86 -0.92 -12.25
C GLY A 76 13.61 0.07 -11.35
N ARG A 77 13.05 0.39 -10.18
CA ARG A 77 13.65 1.34 -9.22
C ARG A 77 13.30 0.97 -7.78
N ARG A 78 14.07 1.47 -6.83
CA ARG A 78 13.84 1.25 -5.41
C ARG A 78 12.72 2.14 -4.87
N LEU A 79 11.71 1.55 -4.23
CA LEU A 79 10.56 2.26 -3.68
C LEU A 79 10.22 1.77 -2.27
N PRO A 80 9.79 2.66 -1.36
CA PRO A 80 9.14 2.24 -0.13
C PRO A 80 7.90 1.41 -0.45
N TYR A 81 7.56 0.46 0.41
CA TYR A 81 6.42 -0.43 0.21
C TYR A 81 5.69 -0.68 1.53
N LEU A 82 4.42 -1.05 1.45
CA LEU A 82 3.60 -1.22 2.65
C LEU A 82 4.03 -2.48 3.42
N CYS A 83 4.25 -2.33 4.72
CA CYS A 83 4.40 -3.42 5.67
C CYS A 83 3.08 -3.60 6.43
N TYR A 84 2.19 -4.45 5.92
CA TYR A 84 1.02 -4.81 6.70
C TYR A 84 0.63 -6.25 6.39
N GLY A 85 1.19 -7.18 7.16
CA GLY A 85 1.08 -8.63 6.94
C GLY A 85 -0.34 -9.19 6.89
N ASN A 86 -1.34 -8.44 7.35
CA ASN A 86 -2.75 -8.84 7.35
C ASN A 86 -3.65 -7.87 6.57
N LEU A 87 -3.13 -7.16 5.56
CA LEU A 87 -4.02 -6.36 4.70
C LEU A 87 -5.07 -7.30 4.08
N ASN A 88 -4.67 -8.49 3.63
CA ASN A 88 -5.57 -9.51 3.09
C ASN A 88 -6.63 -9.99 4.09
N THR A 89 -6.27 -10.24 5.35
CA THR A 89 -7.24 -10.64 6.38
C THR A 89 -8.27 -9.54 6.68
N LYS A 90 -7.92 -8.26 6.49
CA LYS A 90 -8.86 -7.14 6.59
C LYS A 90 -9.72 -6.95 5.34
N LEU A 91 -9.38 -7.62 4.24
CA LEU A 91 -10.09 -7.54 2.95
C LEU A 91 -10.95 -8.79 2.69
N GLU A 92 -10.76 -9.87 3.46
CA GLU A 92 -11.62 -11.05 3.44
C GLU A 92 -13.09 -10.65 3.61
N GLY A 93 -13.93 -11.04 2.65
CA GLY A 93 -15.37 -10.72 2.61
C GLY A 93 -15.74 -9.37 1.98
N HIS A 94 -14.75 -8.55 1.56
CA HIS A 94 -14.97 -7.23 0.99
C HIS A 94 -14.21 -7.06 -0.34
N GLU A 95 -14.57 -7.87 -1.33
CA GLU A 95 -13.88 -8.05 -2.63
C GLU A 95 -13.99 -6.88 -3.62
N THR A 96 -14.35 -5.67 -3.17
CA THR A 96 -14.39 -4.50 -4.06
C THR A 96 -13.13 -3.66 -3.91
N LEU A 97 -12.68 -3.09 -5.04
CA LEU A 97 -11.59 -2.12 -5.05
C LEU A 97 -11.85 -0.95 -4.09
N LEU A 98 -13.11 -0.56 -3.90
CA LEU A 98 -13.49 0.53 -2.99
C LEU A 98 -13.17 0.17 -1.52
N PHE A 99 -13.56 -1.01 -1.07
CA PHE A 99 -13.25 -1.46 0.30
C PHE A 99 -11.75 -1.56 0.52
N PHE A 100 -11.02 -2.06 -0.48
CA PHE A 100 -9.57 -2.10 -0.46
C PHE A 100 -8.93 -0.73 -0.30
N LEU A 101 -9.32 0.25 -1.11
CA LEU A 101 -8.80 1.61 -1.00
C LEU A 101 -9.19 2.27 0.33
N GLY A 102 -10.38 1.94 0.86
CA GLY A 102 -10.80 2.32 2.21
C GLY A 102 -9.91 1.74 3.31
N GLY A 103 -9.59 0.45 3.24
CA GLY A 103 -8.66 -0.23 4.15
C GLY A 103 -7.26 0.36 4.09
N LEU A 104 -6.74 0.60 2.87
CA LEU A 104 -5.46 1.27 2.66
C LEU A 104 -5.44 2.68 3.27
N LYS A 105 -6.52 3.46 3.07
CA LYS A 105 -6.66 4.78 3.70
C LYS A 105 -6.61 4.67 5.23
N THR A 106 -7.32 3.70 5.82
CA THR A 106 -7.28 3.48 7.27
C THR A 106 -5.86 3.17 7.74
N VAL A 107 -5.12 2.31 7.02
CA VAL A 107 -3.72 2.00 7.34
C VAL A 107 -2.83 3.23 7.25
N LEU A 108 -2.95 4.04 6.19
CA LEU A 108 -2.11 5.24 6.00
C LEU A 108 -2.45 6.40 6.96
N ASN A 109 -3.57 6.31 7.69
CA ASN A 109 -3.94 7.27 8.73
C ASN A 109 -3.67 6.74 10.15
N ASN A 110 -3.26 5.48 10.32
CA ASN A 110 -3.07 4.87 11.64
C ASN A 110 -1.72 4.14 11.72
N GLN A 111 -0.93 4.47 12.74
CA GLN A 111 0.34 3.81 13.00
C GLN A 111 0.15 2.60 13.91
N ASN A 112 0.56 1.43 13.44
CA ASN A 112 0.69 0.23 14.25
C ASN A 112 2.14 0.08 14.74
N PHE A 113 2.38 0.46 15.99
CA PHE A 113 3.70 0.34 16.63
C PHE A 113 4.02 -1.07 17.12
N SER A 114 3.03 -1.98 17.18
CA SER A 114 3.23 -3.37 17.61
C SER A 114 3.96 -4.23 16.57
N SER A 115 3.98 -3.79 15.31
CA SER A 115 4.75 -4.43 14.23
C SER A 115 5.33 -3.35 13.30
N PRO A 116 6.42 -2.70 13.73
CA PRO A 116 7.00 -1.59 12.98
C PRO A 116 7.92 -2.11 11.86
N ALA A 117 7.69 -1.59 10.66
CA ALA A 117 8.58 -1.69 9.50
C ALA A 117 9.82 -0.79 9.62
N ARG A 118 9.78 0.20 10.51
CA ARG A 118 10.87 1.15 10.79
C ARG A 118 10.96 1.46 12.27
N SER A 119 12.17 1.39 12.80
CA SER A 119 12.56 1.92 14.10
C SER A 119 12.89 3.42 14.00
N TYR A 120 12.41 4.20 14.98
CA TYR A 120 12.72 5.62 15.17
C TYR A 120 13.07 5.87 16.63
#